data_AF-A0A925PSF3-F1
#
_entry.id   AF-A0A925PSF3-F1
#
_cell.length_a   1.000
_cell.length_b   1.000
_cell.length_c   1.000
_cell.angle_alpha   90.00
_cell.angle_beta   90.00
_cell.angle_gamma   90.00
#
_symmetry.space_group_name_H-M   'P 1'
#
loop_
_entity.id
_entity.type
_entity.pdbx_description
1 polymer ?
#
loop_
_entity_poly.entity_id
_entity_poly.type
_entity_poly.pdbx_seq_one_letter_code
_entity_poly.pdbx_strand_id
1 'polypeptide(L)'
;MGRIEAKKDTAHQCWARLRLESGEKILISVAQSGVKIFKLKWGGLVPGVTLWASRSLVEVGEKFFDSDKPFQRPLDSIIDRLMDCRSAADVCAHLSETNSGLQKDPSVQAKARTPLGAEADSRSEMDWDARSRILNDYGDHLQRDPVAGTICDVKRLPHPKETILLAICEQIAVEDNPERMVGLVMSAPMLADYQEGVGDEPLWGIGIDPGEGAKLDPLELAKLVANSPNRQRYEAFRPLVEADYARIMSVVYEMKEQRDKSK
;
A
#
# COMPACT_ATOMS: atom_id res chain seq x y z
N MET A 1 -28.87 2.84 -10.30
CA MET A 1 -28.23 3.13 -9.01
C MET A 1 -27.04 2.18 -8.85
N GLY A 2 -25.99 2.57 -8.12
CA GLY A 2 -24.87 1.67 -7.80
C GLY A 2 -25.32 0.45 -6.98
N ARG A 3 -24.39 -0.44 -6.64
CA ARG A 3 -24.64 -1.54 -5.70
C ARG A 3 -23.40 -1.91 -4.90
N ILE A 4 -23.61 -2.39 -3.67
CA ILE A 4 -22.55 -2.93 -2.83
C ILE A 4 -22.18 -4.33 -3.33
N GLU A 5 -20.92 -4.55 -3.69
CA GLU A 5 -20.41 -5.89 -4.04
C GLU A 5 -19.85 -6.63 -2.83
N ALA A 6 -19.23 -5.90 -1.91
CA ALA A 6 -18.70 -6.45 -0.66
C ALA A 6 -18.59 -5.35 0.38
N LYS A 7 -18.83 -5.67 1.64
CA LYS A 7 -18.69 -4.76 2.78
C LYS A 7 -18.09 -5.52 3.95
N LYS A 8 -17.15 -4.90 4.65
CA LYS A 8 -16.63 -5.39 5.92
C LYS A 8 -16.52 -4.21 6.89
N ASP A 9 -17.17 -4.33 8.03
CA ASP A 9 -17.23 -3.27 9.03
C ASP A 9 -17.06 -3.87 10.43
N THR A 10 -15.79 -4.04 10.81
CA THR A 10 -15.36 -4.57 12.10
C THR A 10 -14.37 -3.59 12.75
N ALA A 11 -14.05 -3.82 14.03
CA ALA A 11 -13.09 -3.00 14.76
C ALA A 11 -11.69 -2.91 14.11
N HIS A 12 -11.31 -3.91 13.30
CA HIS A 12 -9.98 -3.98 12.67
C HIS A 12 -9.99 -3.69 11.17
N GLN A 13 -11.15 -3.77 10.51
CA GLN A 13 -11.27 -3.59 9.06
C GLN A 13 -12.60 -2.92 8.73
N CYS A 14 -12.54 -1.74 8.13
CA CYS A 14 -13.71 -0.97 7.73
C CYS A 14 -13.57 -0.56 6.25
N TRP A 15 -14.26 -1.26 5.34
CA TRP A 15 -14.20 -1.00 3.91
C TRP A 15 -15.44 -1.50 3.16
N ALA A 16 -15.71 -0.94 1.99
CA ALA A 16 -16.74 -1.39 1.07
C ALA A 16 -16.30 -1.29 -0.39
N ARG A 17 -16.70 -2.28 -1.20
CA ARG A 17 -16.57 -2.26 -2.66
C ARG A 17 -17.93 -1.99 -3.28
N LEU A 18 -18.01 -0.97 -4.11
CA LEU A 18 -19.21 -0.60 -4.84
C LEU A 18 -18.99 -0.82 -6.34
N ARG A 19 -20.04 -1.25 -7.04
CA ARG A 19 -20.16 -1.18 -8.50
C ARG A 19 -21.09 -0.03 -8.85
N LEU A 20 -20.59 0.95 -9.60
CA LEU A 20 -21.35 2.10 -10.09
C LEU A 20 -22.21 1.71 -11.30
N GLU A 21 -23.12 2.58 -11.72
CA GLU A 21 -24.01 2.31 -12.86
C GLU A 21 -23.28 2.05 -14.18
N SER A 22 -22.19 2.79 -14.41
CA SER A 22 -21.27 2.60 -15.54
C SER A 22 -20.57 1.23 -15.57
N GLY A 23 -20.68 0.44 -14.51
CA GLY A 23 -19.95 -0.82 -14.33
C GLY A 23 -18.56 -0.65 -13.71
N GLU A 24 -18.09 0.59 -13.53
CA GLU A 24 -16.87 0.87 -12.80
C GLU A 24 -16.99 0.44 -11.34
N LYS A 25 -15.86 0.07 -10.74
CA LYS A 25 -15.82 -0.38 -9.35
C LYS A 25 -14.97 0.56 -8.52
N ILE A 26 -15.39 0.82 -7.30
CA ILE A 26 -14.65 1.63 -6.33
C ILE A 26 -14.49 0.89 -5.00
N LEU A 27 -13.43 1.21 -4.28
CA LEU A 27 -13.17 0.75 -2.91
C LEU A 27 -13.14 1.95 -1.98
N ILE A 28 -14.01 1.93 -0.99
CA ILE A 28 -14.02 2.84 0.15
C ILE A 28 -13.26 2.15 1.26
N SER A 29 -12.19 2.77 1.76
CA SER A 29 -11.40 2.28 2.89
C SER A 29 -11.43 3.32 4.00
N VAL A 30 -11.86 2.91 5.19
CA VAL A 30 -11.88 3.72 6.40
C VAL A 30 -10.88 3.11 7.37
N ALA A 31 -9.86 3.89 7.74
CA ALA A 31 -8.81 3.47 8.67
C ALA A 31 -8.56 4.57 9.70
N GLN A 32 -7.79 4.25 10.75
CA GLN A 32 -7.32 5.26 11.72
C GLN A 32 -6.56 6.41 11.04
N SER A 33 -5.91 6.13 9.92
CA SER A 33 -5.16 7.12 9.13
C SER A 33 -6.05 7.97 8.21
N GLY A 34 -7.36 7.75 8.18
CA GLY A 34 -8.31 8.52 7.38
C GLY A 34 -9.19 7.68 6.45
N VAL A 35 -9.84 8.35 5.52
CA VAL A 35 -10.72 7.75 4.51
C VAL A 35 -10.07 7.88 3.14
N LYS A 36 -10.10 6.81 2.35
CA LYS A 36 -9.67 6.78 0.96
C LYS A 36 -10.70 6.10 0.08
N ILE A 37 -10.93 6.68 -1.09
CA ILE A 37 -11.82 6.15 -2.11
C ILE A 37 -10.98 5.92 -3.37
N PHE A 38 -10.91 4.67 -3.81
CA PHE A 38 -10.13 4.26 -4.99
C PHE A 38 -11.04 3.79 -6.11
N LYS A 39 -10.69 4.11 -7.36
CA LYS A 39 -11.18 3.36 -8.52
C LYS A 39 -10.42 2.05 -8.62
N LEU A 40 -11.12 0.93 -8.70
CA LEU A 40 -10.51 -0.38 -8.83
C LEU A 40 -10.23 -0.69 -10.30
N LYS A 41 -9.06 -1.24 -10.58
CA LYS A 41 -8.66 -1.78 -11.89
C LYS A 41 -8.77 -3.32 -11.86
N TRP A 42 -8.51 -3.98 -13.00
CA TRP A 42 -8.39 -5.45 -13.09
C TRP A 42 -9.61 -6.21 -12.52
N GLY A 43 -10.81 -5.91 -13.03
CA GLY A 43 -12.04 -6.59 -12.60
C GLY A 43 -12.51 -6.28 -11.17
N GLY A 44 -11.90 -5.32 -10.47
CA GLY A 44 -12.29 -4.94 -9.11
C GLY A 44 -11.42 -5.53 -8.00
N LEU A 45 -10.20 -5.95 -8.33
CA LEU A 45 -9.28 -6.59 -7.38
C LEU A 45 -8.18 -5.64 -6.90
N VAL A 46 -7.71 -4.73 -7.75
CA VAL A 46 -6.54 -3.90 -7.46
C VAL A 46 -6.95 -2.43 -7.33
N PRO A 47 -6.68 -1.75 -6.20
CA PRO A 47 -6.83 -0.31 -6.09
C PRO A 47 -5.98 0.42 -7.14
N GLY A 48 -6.63 1.27 -7.93
CA GLY A 48 -5.99 2.13 -8.93
C GLY A 48 -5.96 3.59 -8.48
N VAL A 49 -6.56 4.46 -9.30
CA VAL A 49 -6.58 5.91 -9.07
C VAL A 49 -7.29 6.22 -7.75
N THR A 50 -6.69 7.06 -6.90
CA THR A 50 -7.38 7.61 -5.73
C THR A 50 -8.34 8.71 -6.20
N LEU A 51 -9.63 8.49 -6.03
CA LEU A 51 -10.68 9.45 -6.39
C LEU A 51 -10.80 10.55 -5.33
N TRP A 52 -10.59 10.19 -4.07
CA TRP A 52 -10.61 11.12 -2.95
C TRP A 52 -9.91 10.52 -1.72
N ALA A 53 -9.26 11.35 -0.92
CA ALA A 53 -8.69 10.95 0.36
C ALA A 53 -8.65 12.12 1.34
N SER A 54 -8.94 11.84 2.61
CA SER A 54 -8.68 12.79 3.70
C SER A 54 -8.24 12.08 4.96
N ARG A 55 -7.32 12.72 5.69
CA ARG A 55 -6.92 12.34 7.06
C ARG A 55 -7.67 13.16 8.13
N SER A 56 -8.39 14.19 7.72
CA SER A 56 -9.12 15.07 8.64
C SER A 56 -10.50 14.49 8.95
N LEU A 57 -10.73 14.08 10.19
CA LEU A 57 -12.04 13.60 10.62
C LEU A 57 -13.12 14.69 10.51
N VAL A 58 -12.74 15.97 10.62
CA VAL A 58 -13.65 17.10 10.42
C VAL A 58 -14.12 17.17 8.98
N GLU A 59 -13.19 17.09 8.01
CA GLU A 59 -13.54 17.11 6.58
C GLU A 59 -14.38 15.88 6.19
N VAL A 60 -14.05 14.70 6.75
CA VAL A 60 -14.85 13.48 6.54
C VAL A 60 -16.27 13.67 7.10
N GLY A 61 -16.39 14.22 8.31
CA GLY A 61 -17.68 14.48 8.94
C GLY A 61 -18.53 15.46 8.13
N GLU A 62 -17.97 16.62 7.77
CA GLU A 62 -18.66 17.64 6.96
C GLU A 62 -19.10 17.11 5.60
N LYS A 63 -18.29 16.25 4.97
CA LYS A 63 -18.54 15.78 3.61
C LYS A 63 -19.56 14.65 3.54
N PHE A 64 -19.57 13.76 4.54
CA PHE A 64 -20.34 12.53 4.48
C PHE A 64 -21.43 12.40 5.52
N PHE A 65 -21.34 13.06 6.67
CA PHE A 65 -22.28 12.81 7.76
C PHE A 65 -23.51 13.70 7.63
N ASP A 66 -24.66 13.06 7.81
CA ASP A 66 -25.96 13.72 7.83
C ASP A 66 -26.27 14.15 9.27
N SER A 67 -26.51 15.44 9.48
CA SER A 67 -26.88 15.99 10.79
C SER A 67 -28.16 15.37 11.35
N ASP A 68 -29.04 14.88 10.47
CA ASP A 68 -30.30 14.25 10.85
C ASP A 68 -30.11 12.78 11.24
N LYS A 69 -28.92 12.20 11.02
CA LYS A 69 -28.56 10.81 11.33
C LYS A 69 -27.23 10.72 12.10
N PRO A 70 -27.13 11.31 13.31
CA PRO A 70 -25.87 11.45 14.03
C PRO A 70 -25.22 10.13 14.48
N PHE A 71 -25.98 9.02 14.48
CA PHE A 71 -25.51 7.70 14.89
C PHE A 71 -25.22 6.77 13.70
N GLN A 72 -25.26 7.28 12.47
CA GLN A 72 -24.91 6.48 11.31
C GLN A 72 -23.41 6.16 11.33
N ARG A 73 -23.06 4.91 10.98
CA ARG A 73 -21.66 4.51 10.90
C ARG A 73 -20.97 5.25 9.74
N PRO A 74 -19.70 5.68 9.90
CA PRO A 74 -19.01 6.47 8.89
C PRO A 74 -18.99 5.83 7.49
N LEU A 75 -18.75 4.51 7.43
CA LEU A 75 -18.74 3.77 6.17
C LEU A 75 -20.11 3.78 5.47
N ASP A 76 -21.20 3.68 6.23
CA ASP A 76 -22.56 3.69 5.69
C ASP A 76 -22.94 5.07 5.16
N SER A 77 -22.58 6.13 5.88
CA SER A 77 -22.79 7.50 5.39
C SER A 77 -22.03 7.78 4.09
N ILE A 78 -20.78 7.28 3.97
CA ILE A 78 -20.01 7.40 2.72
C ILE A 78 -20.67 6.60 1.59
N ILE A 79 -21.12 5.36 1.86
CA ILE A 79 -21.80 4.54 0.86
C ILE A 79 -23.05 5.27 0.36
N ASP A 80 -23.96 5.64 1.26
CA ASP A 80 -25.22 6.31 0.92
C ASP A 80 -24.98 7.54 0.05
N ARG A 81 -23.94 8.32 0.36
CA ARG A 81 -23.59 9.52 -0.38
C ARG A 81 -23.08 9.26 -1.80
N LEU A 82 -22.48 8.10 -2.05
CA LEU A 82 -21.87 7.73 -3.33
C LEU A 82 -22.74 6.80 -4.18
N MET A 83 -23.80 6.23 -3.62
CA MET A 83 -24.65 5.23 -4.29
C MET A 83 -25.37 5.76 -5.54
N ASP A 84 -25.59 7.07 -5.60
CA ASP A 84 -26.24 7.75 -6.74
C ASP A 84 -25.25 8.20 -7.82
N CYS A 85 -23.94 8.05 -7.61
CA CYS A 85 -22.94 8.38 -8.62
C CYS A 85 -22.94 7.35 -9.76
N ARG A 86 -22.93 7.80 -11.03
CA ARG A 86 -22.98 6.89 -12.18
C ARG A 86 -21.60 6.37 -12.56
N SER A 87 -20.56 7.15 -12.32
CA SER A 87 -19.17 6.86 -12.72
C SER A 87 -18.16 7.32 -11.66
N ALA A 88 -16.92 6.88 -11.78
CA ALA A 88 -15.82 7.34 -10.95
C ALA A 88 -15.55 8.84 -11.15
N ALA A 89 -15.82 9.37 -12.35
CA ALA A 89 -15.74 10.81 -12.62
C ALA A 89 -16.83 11.59 -11.86
N ASP A 90 -18.07 11.08 -11.82
CA ASP A 90 -19.14 11.65 -10.99
C ASP A 90 -18.76 11.65 -9.52
N VAL A 91 -18.16 10.55 -9.02
CA VAL A 91 -17.67 10.48 -7.64
C VAL A 91 -16.67 11.61 -7.38
N CYS A 92 -15.69 11.83 -8.25
CA CYS A 92 -14.74 12.93 -8.11
C CYS A 92 -15.41 14.31 -8.14
N ALA A 93 -16.32 14.55 -9.08
CA ALA A 93 -17.05 15.82 -9.18
C ALA A 93 -17.86 16.10 -7.91
N HIS A 94 -18.67 15.12 -7.49
CA HIS A 94 -19.51 15.20 -6.30
C HIS A 94 -18.69 15.48 -5.02
N LEU A 95 -17.55 14.82 -4.88
CA LEU A 95 -16.64 15.03 -3.75
C LEU A 95 -15.84 16.33 -3.84
N SER A 96 -15.74 16.96 -5.01
CA SER A 96 -15.06 18.25 -5.17
C SER A 96 -15.99 19.43 -4.86
N GLU A 97 -17.26 19.36 -5.28
CA GLU A 97 -18.25 20.44 -5.12
C GLU A 97 -18.59 20.76 -3.66
N THR A 98 -18.50 19.77 -2.76
CA THR A 98 -18.79 19.97 -1.33
C THR A 98 -17.79 20.89 -0.61
N ASN A 99 -16.65 21.21 -1.23
CA ASN A 99 -15.62 22.07 -0.62
C ASN A 99 -15.82 23.57 -0.92
N SER A 100 -16.84 23.95 -1.67
CA SER A 100 -17.07 25.33 -2.15
C SER A 100 -17.66 26.27 -1.10
N GLY A 101 -18.03 25.77 0.09
CA GLY A 101 -18.76 26.52 1.12
C GLY A 101 -17.91 27.23 2.19
N LEU A 102 -16.59 27.02 2.24
CA LEU A 102 -15.72 27.69 3.22
C LEU A 102 -14.51 28.35 2.55
N GLN A 103 -14.50 29.68 2.58
CA GLN A 103 -13.31 30.49 2.30
C GLN A 103 -12.19 30.10 3.27
N LYS A 104 -11.03 29.69 2.74
CA LYS A 104 -9.82 29.45 3.53
C LYS A 104 -9.10 30.79 3.74
N ASP A 105 -8.89 31.15 5.00
CA ASP A 105 -8.08 32.29 5.44
C ASP A 105 -6.60 32.06 5.06
N PRO A 106 -5.97 32.96 4.29
CA PRO A 106 -4.59 32.82 3.85
C PRO A 106 -3.64 33.51 4.83
N SER A 107 -3.40 32.90 5.99
CA SER A 107 -2.32 33.34 6.87
C SER A 107 -1.69 32.17 7.60
N VAL A 108 -0.54 31.71 7.08
CA VAL A 108 0.71 31.38 7.81
C VAL A 108 1.72 30.90 6.77
N GLN A 109 2.67 31.78 6.43
CA GLN A 109 3.96 31.40 5.86
C GLN A 109 5.08 31.99 6.70
N ALA A 110 6.24 31.34 6.56
CA ALA A 110 7.59 31.72 6.95
C ALA A 110 8.09 31.32 8.33
N LYS A 111 8.97 30.30 8.34
CA LYS A 111 10.25 30.46 9.05
C LYS A 111 11.37 29.70 8.34
N ALA A 112 12.45 30.45 8.09
CA ALA A 112 13.62 30.12 7.31
C ALA A 112 14.47 28.97 7.89
N ARG A 113 15.20 28.26 7.02
CA ARG A 113 16.34 27.42 7.37
C ARG A 113 17.58 27.80 6.56
N THR A 114 18.68 27.97 7.28
CA THR A 114 20.05 28.18 6.83
C THR A 114 20.60 26.90 6.14
N PRO A 115 21.50 27.01 5.13
CA PRO A 115 22.04 25.86 4.42
C PRO A 115 23.09 25.15 5.28
N LEU A 116 22.97 23.83 5.43
CA LEU A 116 24.05 22.97 5.92
C LEU A 116 24.87 22.48 4.72
N GLY A 117 26.19 22.45 4.91
CA GLY A 117 27.20 22.36 3.87
C GLY A 117 27.10 21.17 2.93
N ALA A 118 27.53 21.45 1.71
CA ALA A 118 27.81 20.48 0.66
C ALA A 118 29.08 19.68 1.00
N GLU A 119 28.92 18.39 1.25
CA GLU A 119 29.94 17.40 0.92
C GLU A 119 29.27 16.38 0.01
N ALA A 120 29.50 16.57 -1.29
CA ALA A 120 29.04 15.69 -2.35
C ALA A 120 29.90 14.41 -2.30
N ASP A 121 29.35 13.40 -1.64
CA ASP A 121 29.89 12.04 -1.64
C ASP A 121 29.60 11.39 -3.00
N SER A 122 30.66 10.84 -3.61
CA SER A 122 30.71 10.34 -4.98
C SER A 122 29.95 9.03 -5.15
N ARG A 123 28.64 9.04 -4.92
CA ARG A 123 27.76 7.97 -5.38
C ARG A 123 27.68 8.07 -6.90
N SER A 124 28.40 7.15 -7.57
CA SER A 124 28.21 6.87 -8.99
C SER A 124 26.71 6.80 -9.26
N GLU A 125 26.14 7.80 -9.92
CA GLU A 125 24.77 7.75 -10.41
C GLU A 125 24.60 6.42 -11.15
N MET A 126 23.62 5.62 -10.74
CA MET A 126 23.29 4.42 -11.49
C MET A 126 22.84 4.88 -12.88
N ASP A 127 23.45 4.30 -13.92
CA ASP A 127 23.01 4.50 -15.29
C ASP A 127 21.49 4.24 -15.38
N TRP A 128 20.76 5.13 -16.05
CA TRP A 128 19.30 5.09 -16.06
C TRP A 128 18.80 3.78 -16.71
N ASP A 129 19.50 3.27 -17.72
CA ASP A 129 19.13 1.98 -18.33
C ASP A 129 19.31 0.82 -17.35
N ALA A 130 20.35 0.85 -16.51
CA ALA A 130 20.57 -0.15 -15.47
C ALA A 130 19.49 -0.08 -14.37
N ARG A 131 19.19 1.11 -13.87
CA ARG A 131 18.13 1.32 -12.85
C ARG A 131 16.76 0.89 -13.37
N SER A 132 16.41 1.26 -14.61
CA SER A 132 15.17 0.81 -15.26
C SER A 132 15.05 -0.71 -15.27
N ARG A 133 16.13 -1.38 -15.67
CA ARG A 133 16.16 -2.85 -15.76
C ARG A 133 15.96 -3.50 -14.40
N ILE A 134 16.69 -3.06 -13.38
CA ILE A 134 16.58 -3.61 -12.03
C ILE A 134 15.14 -3.48 -11.50
N LEU A 135 14.51 -2.32 -11.69
CA LEU A 135 13.14 -2.08 -11.23
C LEU A 135 12.10 -2.91 -11.99
N ASN A 136 12.27 -3.06 -13.31
CA ASN A 136 11.39 -3.88 -14.11
C ASN A 136 11.53 -5.36 -13.75
N ASP A 137 12.76 -5.88 -13.63
CA ASP A 137 13.01 -7.27 -13.26
C ASP A 137 12.44 -7.58 -11.87
N TYR A 138 12.58 -6.67 -10.90
CA TYR A 138 11.97 -6.82 -9.58
C TYR A 138 10.44 -6.74 -9.62
N GLY A 139 9.87 -5.81 -10.41
CA GLY A 139 8.43 -5.72 -10.61
C GLY A 139 7.83 -6.98 -11.22
N ASP A 140 8.45 -7.51 -12.28
CA ASP A 140 8.06 -8.76 -12.94
C ASP A 140 8.18 -9.95 -11.99
N HIS A 141 9.22 -9.96 -11.15
CA HIS A 141 9.40 -10.97 -10.12
C HIS A 141 8.25 -10.97 -9.10
N LEU A 142 7.89 -9.81 -8.55
CA LEU A 142 6.77 -9.68 -7.61
C LEU A 142 5.41 -10.03 -8.24
N GLN A 143 5.23 -9.77 -9.54
CA GLN A 143 4.01 -10.13 -10.25
C GLN A 143 3.88 -11.64 -10.45
N ARG A 144 4.99 -12.32 -10.75
CA ARG A 144 5.03 -13.77 -10.97
C ARG A 144 4.94 -14.56 -9.67
N ASP A 145 5.59 -14.10 -8.62
CA ASP A 145 5.71 -14.81 -7.34
C ASP A 145 5.39 -13.87 -6.16
N PRO A 146 4.11 -13.72 -5.81
CA PRO A 146 3.70 -12.83 -4.72
C PRO A 146 4.20 -13.35 -3.38
N VAL A 147 5.13 -12.64 -2.74
CA VAL A 147 5.73 -13.05 -1.45
C VAL A 147 4.86 -12.80 -0.22
N ALA A 148 3.64 -12.28 -0.40
CA ALA A 148 2.79 -11.86 0.72
C ALA A 148 2.51 -13.02 1.70
N GLY A 149 3.08 -12.93 2.91
CA GLY A 149 2.91 -13.93 3.97
C GLY A 149 3.91 -15.09 3.92
N THR A 150 4.99 -14.94 3.15
CA THR A 150 6.08 -15.92 3.07
C THR A 150 7.44 -15.27 3.31
N ILE A 151 8.40 -16.04 3.82
CA ILE A 151 9.81 -15.64 3.90
C ILE A 151 10.58 -16.47 2.87
N CYS A 152 11.28 -15.79 1.98
CA CYS A 152 12.04 -16.37 0.87
C CYS A 152 13.54 -16.21 1.08
N ASP A 153 14.35 -16.97 0.35
CA ASP A 153 15.80 -16.72 0.33
C ASP A 153 16.17 -15.59 -0.63
N VAL A 154 17.17 -14.77 -0.28
CA VAL A 154 17.67 -13.68 -1.15
C VAL A 154 18.14 -14.17 -2.51
N LYS A 155 18.57 -15.42 -2.65
CA LYS A 155 18.95 -16.00 -3.96
C LYS A 155 17.78 -16.09 -4.95
N ARG A 156 16.54 -15.96 -4.48
CA ARG A 156 15.33 -15.93 -5.32
C ARG A 156 15.09 -14.57 -5.97
N LEU A 157 15.79 -13.51 -5.52
CA LEU A 157 15.69 -12.18 -6.11
C LEU A 157 16.39 -12.11 -7.47
N PRO A 158 15.87 -11.32 -8.42
CA PRO A 158 16.49 -11.15 -9.74
C PRO A 158 17.82 -10.37 -9.68
N HIS A 159 18.03 -9.60 -8.62
CA HIS A 159 19.22 -8.78 -8.36
C HIS A 159 19.56 -8.82 -6.87
N PRO A 160 20.78 -8.44 -6.45
CA PRO A 160 21.11 -8.33 -5.02
C PRO A 160 20.14 -7.38 -4.30
N LYS A 161 19.69 -7.77 -3.09
CA LYS A 161 18.67 -7.02 -2.33
C LYS A 161 19.00 -5.54 -2.20
N GLU A 162 20.22 -5.21 -1.79
CA GLU A 162 20.65 -3.81 -1.61
C GLU A 162 20.72 -3.04 -2.95
N THR A 163 21.01 -3.72 -4.06
CA THR A 163 20.97 -3.12 -5.40
C THR A 163 19.54 -2.75 -5.81
N ILE A 164 18.56 -3.61 -5.51
CA ILE A 164 17.14 -3.31 -5.75
C ILE A 164 16.69 -2.14 -4.87
N LEU A 165 17.01 -2.16 -3.58
CA LEU A 165 16.65 -1.09 -2.65
C LEU A 165 17.22 0.25 -3.11
N LEU A 166 18.50 0.29 -3.50
CA LEU A 166 19.13 1.49 -4.04
C LEU A 166 18.40 2.01 -5.28
N ALA A 167 18.11 1.13 -6.25
CA ALA A 167 17.39 1.51 -7.47
C ALA A 167 15.99 2.08 -7.18
N ILE A 168 15.26 1.53 -6.19
CA ILE A 168 13.98 2.07 -5.74
C ILE A 168 14.18 3.46 -5.13
N CYS A 169 15.14 3.62 -4.22
CA CYS A 169 15.42 4.89 -3.56
C CYS A 169 15.79 6.00 -4.56
N GLU A 170 16.67 5.70 -5.52
CA GLU A 170 17.03 6.64 -6.58
C GLU A 170 15.84 6.99 -7.48
N GLN A 171 14.98 6.03 -7.81
CA GLN A 171 13.78 6.31 -8.58
C GLN A 171 12.81 7.17 -7.78
N ILE A 172 12.62 6.93 -6.47
CA ILE A 172 11.82 7.79 -5.59
C ILE A 172 12.34 9.24 -5.63
N ALA A 173 13.65 9.44 -5.61
CA ALA A 173 14.22 10.79 -5.62
C ALA A 173 13.83 11.62 -6.86
N VAL A 174 13.56 10.97 -7.99
CA VAL A 174 13.26 11.63 -9.27
C VAL A 174 11.84 11.37 -9.81
N GLU A 175 11.04 10.53 -9.16
CA GLU A 175 9.72 10.13 -9.66
C GLU A 175 8.69 11.25 -9.46
N ASP A 176 8.08 11.71 -10.55
CA ASP A 176 7.04 12.73 -10.53
C ASP A 176 5.63 12.12 -10.50
N ASN A 177 5.45 10.92 -11.04
CA ASN A 177 4.15 10.28 -11.11
C ASN A 177 3.74 9.75 -9.72
N PRO A 178 2.65 10.27 -9.12
CA PRO A 178 2.23 9.88 -7.77
C PRO A 178 1.79 8.42 -7.69
N GLU A 179 1.25 7.81 -8.76
CA GLU A 179 0.90 6.39 -8.78
C GLU A 179 2.15 5.51 -8.74
N ARG A 180 3.18 5.83 -9.55
CA ARG A 180 4.45 5.11 -9.54
C ARG A 180 5.18 5.29 -8.21
N MET A 181 5.14 6.48 -7.62
CA MET A 181 5.67 6.74 -6.28
C MET A 181 5.07 5.81 -5.23
N VAL A 182 3.74 5.67 -5.22
CA VAL A 182 3.06 4.74 -4.29
C VAL A 182 3.52 3.31 -4.54
N GLY A 183 3.63 2.90 -5.81
CA GLY A 183 4.15 1.58 -6.19
C GLY A 183 5.53 1.32 -5.58
N LEU A 184 6.49 2.23 -5.80
CA LEU A 184 7.87 2.13 -5.31
C LEU A 184 7.94 2.05 -3.76
N VAL A 185 7.20 2.93 -3.08
CA VAL A 185 7.16 2.97 -1.61
C VAL A 185 6.53 1.69 -1.04
N MET A 186 5.54 1.11 -1.73
CA MET A 186 4.88 -0.11 -1.29
C MET A 186 5.66 -1.38 -1.64
N SER A 187 6.43 -1.40 -2.73
CA SER A 187 7.22 -2.57 -3.16
C SER A 187 8.53 -2.73 -2.41
N ALA A 188 9.12 -1.63 -1.93
CA ALA A 188 10.37 -1.65 -1.16
C ALA A 188 10.31 -2.54 0.09
N PRO A 189 9.34 -2.41 1.00
CA PRO A 189 9.28 -3.24 2.21
C PRO A 189 9.12 -4.74 1.92
N MET A 190 8.67 -5.13 0.73
CA MET A 190 8.58 -6.55 0.34
C MET A 190 9.96 -7.21 0.22
N LEU A 191 11.06 -6.43 0.11
CA LEU A 191 12.43 -6.96 0.18
C LEU A 191 12.77 -7.54 1.56
N ALA A 192 12.08 -7.10 2.61
CA ALA A 192 12.29 -7.61 3.97
C ALA A 192 11.91 -9.09 4.10
N ASP A 193 10.99 -9.57 3.26
CA ASP A 193 10.58 -10.99 3.26
C ASP A 193 11.66 -11.91 2.65
N TYR A 194 12.73 -11.37 2.08
CA TYR A 194 13.86 -12.16 1.54
C TYR A 194 15.00 -12.18 2.54
N GLN A 195 15.37 -13.32 3.11
CA GLN A 195 16.41 -13.43 4.13
C GLN A 195 17.49 -14.43 3.71
N GLU A 196 18.74 -14.21 4.14
CA GLU A 196 19.84 -15.13 3.84
C GLU A 196 19.68 -16.45 4.59
N GLY A 197 19.96 -17.59 3.94
CA GLY A 197 19.98 -18.90 4.58
C GLY A 197 18.60 -19.51 4.81
N VAL A 198 17.56 -19.00 4.15
CA VAL A 198 16.22 -19.58 4.17
C VAL A 198 16.17 -20.87 3.33
N GLY A 199 16.96 -20.96 2.26
CA GLY A 199 17.03 -22.14 1.39
C GLY A 199 16.18 -22.01 0.11
N ASP A 200 15.96 -23.11 -0.61
CA ASP A 200 15.22 -23.09 -1.88
C ASP A 200 13.71 -22.94 -1.69
N GLU A 201 13.17 -23.47 -0.59
CA GLU A 201 11.74 -23.49 -0.31
C GLU A 201 11.31 -22.30 0.56
N PRO A 202 10.26 -21.55 0.15
CA PRO A 202 9.73 -20.47 0.97
C PRO A 202 9.12 -20.98 2.28
N LEU A 203 9.28 -20.19 3.34
CA LEU A 203 8.70 -20.46 4.65
C LEU A 203 7.35 -19.75 4.76
N TRP A 204 6.30 -20.51 5.02
CA TRP A 204 4.95 -20.01 5.26
C TRP A 204 4.71 -19.81 6.75
N GLY A 205 3.93 -18.78 7.14
CA GLY A 205 3.66 -18.50 8.56
C GLY A 205 2.98 -19.65 9.32
N ILE A 206 2.19 -20.47 8.61
CA ILE A 206 1.57 -21.69 9.18
C ILE A 206 2.47 -22.94 9.05
N GLY A 207 3.67 -22.79 8.49
CA GLY A 207 4.65 -23.85 8.28
C GLY A 207 4.39 -24.76 7.08
N ILE A 208 3.36 -24.50 6.29
CA ILE A 208 2.98 -25.32 5.13
C ILE A 208 2.50 -24.44 3.98
N ASP A 209 2.67 -24.90 2.75
CA ASP A 209 2.11 -24.25 1.57
C ASP A 209 0.57 -24.32 1.63
N PRO A 210 -0.16 -23.19 1.52
CA PRO A 210 -1.61 -23.16 1.47
C PRO A 210 -2.22 -24.04 0.36
N GLY A 211 -1.56 -24.14 -0.80
CA GLY A 211 -1.99 -24.97 -1.92
C GLY A 211 -1.86 -26.47 -1.64
N GLU A 212 -0.87 -26.88 -0.84
CA GLU A 212 -0.80 -28.25 -0.31
C GLU A 212 -1.84 -28.48 0.78
N GLY A 213 -1.96 -27.52 1.71
CA GLY A 213 -2.93 -27.59 2.80
C GLY A 213 -4.38 -27.69 2.33
N ALA A 214 -4.73 -27.07 1.21
CA ALA A 214 -6.07 -27.12 0.63
C ALA A 214 -6.50 -28.52 0.15
N LYS A 215 -5.56 -29.46 0.00
CA LYS A 215 -5.83 -30.84 -0.45
C LYS A 215 -6.09 -31.80 0.71
N LEU A 216 -5.82 -31.38 1.94
CA LEU A 216 -5.90 -32.22 3.14
C LEU A 216 -7.24 -32.03 3.84
N ASP A 217 -7.69 -33.06 4.55
CA ASP A 217 -8.81 -32.88 5.47
C ASP A 217 -8.41 -32.01 6.67
N PRO A 218 -9.36 -31.37 7.38
CA PRO A 218 -9.04 -30.45 8.47
C PRO A 218 -8.22 -31.06 9.62
N LEU A 219 -8.36 -32.36 9.90
CA LEU A 219 -7.64 -33.01 10.98
C LEU A 219 -6.20 -33.34 10.56
N GLU A 220 -6.00 -33.78 9.32
CA GLU A 220 -4.67 -33.96 8.72
C GLU A 220 -3.91 -32.64 8.65
N LEU A 221 -4.58 -31.58 8.19
CA LEU A 221 -4.02 -30.24 8.13
C LEU A 221 -3.57 -29.76 9.52
N ALA A 222 -4.42 -29.93 10.54
CA ALA A 222 -4.09 -29.54 11.91
C ALA A 222 -2.87 -30.30 12.44
N LYS A 223 -2.75 -31.61 12.16
CA LYS A 223 -1.58 -32.42 12.54
C LYS A 223 -0.31 -31.96 11.84
N LEU A 224 -0.39 -31.61 10.55
CA LEU A 224 0.75 -31.16 9.76
C LEU A 224 1.25 -29.80 10.27
N VAL A 225 0.34 -28.84 10.50
CA VAL A 225 0.65 -27.52 11.05
C VAL A 225 1.27 -27.62 12.45
N ALA A 226 0.73 -28.49 13.30
CA ALA A 226 1.22 -28.66 14.68
C ALA A 226 2.66 -29.18 14.75
N ASN A 227 3.07 -29.98 13.76
CA ASN A 227 4.38 -30.65 13.75
C ASN A 227 5.35 -30.08 12.71
N SER A 228 5.00 -28.99 12.02
CA SER A 228 5.83 -28.47 10.93
C SER A 228 7.13 -27.83 11.46
N PRO A 229 8.31 -28.35 11.08
CA PRO A 229 9.58 -27.70 11.41
C PRO A 229 9.74 -26.35 10.72
N ASN A 230 9.06 -26.15 9.58
CA ASN A 230 9.09 -24.87 8.86
C ASN A 230 8.42 -23.75 9.64
N ARG A 231 7.46 -24.05 10.53
CA ARG A 231 6.88 -23.05 11.42
C ARG A 231 7.91 -22.51 12.40
N GLN A 232 8.73 -23.39 13.00
CA GLN A 232 9.80 -22.97 13.91
C GLN A 232 10.86 -22.14 13.18
N ARG A 233 11.22 -22.55 11.95
CA ARG A 233 12.13 -21.77 11.10
C ARG A 233 11.55 -20.39 10.77
N TYR A 234 10.28 -20.32 10.37
CA TYR A 234 9.60 -19.05 10.09
C TYR A 234 9.65 -18.11 11.29
N GLU A 235 9.29 -18.59 12.48
CA GLU A 235 9.35 -17.82 13.72
C GLU A 235 10.78 -17.35 14.05
N ALA A 236 11.81 -18.15 13.73
CA ALA A 236 13.21 -17.76 13.92
C ALA A 236 13.66 -16.65 12.96
N PHE A 237 13.12 -16.61 11.73
CA PHE A 237 13.41 -15.55 10.76
C PHE A 237 12.58 -14.28 10.99
N ARG A 238 11.42 -14.37 11.66
CA ARG A 238 10.50 -13.24 11.83
C ARG A 238 11.17 -11.98 12.43
N PRO A 239 12.01 -12.06 13.48
CA PRO A 239 12.70 -10.88 14.00
C PRO A 239 13.65 -10.22 12.99
N LEU A 240 14.25 -11.01 12.09
CA LEU A 240 15.12 -10.50 11.03
C LEU A 240 14.32 -9.74 9.98
N VAL A 241 13.18 -10.31 9.57
CA VAL A 241 12.23 -9.66 8.65
C VAL A 241 11.71 -8.35 9.24
N GLU A 242 11.30 -8.34 10.51
CA GLU A 242 10.79 -7.15 11.19
C GLU A 242 11.87 -6.04 11.28
N ALA A 243 13.11 -6.41 11.62
CA ALA A 243 14.24 -5.47 11.67
C ALA A 243 14.58 -4.91 10.28
N ASP A 244 14.61 -5.77 9.25
CA ASP A 244 14.92 -5.37 7.88
C ASP A 244 13.80 -4.50 7.28
N TYR A 245 12.54 -4.83 7.57
CA TYR A 245 11.38 -4.00 7.22
C TYR A 245 11.50 -2.59 7.81
N ALA A 246 11.80 -2.49 9.11
CA ALA A 246 11.96 -1.20 9.78
C ALA A 246 13.11 -0.38 9.16
N ARG A 247 14.25 -1.03 8.87
CA ARG A 247 15.39 -0.42 8.18
C ARG A 247 14.99 0.11 6.79
N ILE A 248 14.41 -0.74 5.96
CA ILE A 248 14.01 -0.40 4.58
C ILE A 248 13.01 0.76 4.58
N MET A 249 11.97 0.69 5.42
CA MET A 249 10.97 1.75 5.52
C MET A 249 11.58 3.08 5.98
N SER A 250 12.55 3.05 6.90
CA SER A 250 13.27 4.26 7.32
C SER A 250 13.98 4.93 6.14
N VAL A 251 14.74 4.16 5.36
CA VAL A 251 15.48 4.67 4.19
C VAL A 251 14.52 5.21 3.12
N VAL A 252 13.45 4.48 2.81
CA VAL A 252 12.45 4.88 1.81
C VAL A 252 11.75 6.19 2.21
N TYR A 253 11.36 6.33 3.48
CA TYR A 253 10.73 7.57 3.94
C TYR A 253 11.67 8.75 3.98
N GLU A 254 12.93 8.54 4.36
CA GLU A 254 13.95 9.58 4.30
C GLU A 254 14.13 10.10 2.87
N MET A 255 14.27 9.21 1.88
CA MET A 255 14.40 9.59 0.47
C MET A 255 13.17 10.34 -0.03
N LYS A 256 11.97 9.89 0.36
CA LYS A 256 10.73 10.57 0.01
C LYS A 256 10.66 11.97 0.63
N GLU A 257 11.07 12.13 1.89
CA GLU A 257 11.10 13.44 2.57
C GLU A 257 12.12 14.38 1.92
N GLN A 258 13.30 13.88 1.54
CA GLN A 258 14.32 14.66 0.83
C GLN A 258 13.79 15.16 -0.52
N ARG A 259 13.14 14.29 -1.30
CA ARG A 259 12.47 14.66 -2.56
C ARG A 259 11.37 15.70 -2.34
N ASP A 260 10.53 15.52 -1.32
CA ASP A 260 9.42 16.44 -1.05
C ASP A 260 9.94 17.83 -0.63
N LYS A 261 11.18 17.94 -0.12
CA LYS A 261 11.85 19.22 0.20
C LYS A 261 12.55 19.89 -0.98
N SER A 262 12.91 19.15 -2.03
CA SER A 262 13.62 19.68 -3.19
C SER A 262 12.68 20.22 -4.29
N LYS A 263 11.37 20.06 -4.10
CA LYS A 263 10.29 20.58 -4.96
C LYS A 263 9.67 21.84 -4.38
#